data_AF-A0AAV8AI01-F1
#
_entry.id   AF-A0AAV8AI01-F1
#
_cell.length_a   1.000
_cell.length_b   1.000
_cell.length_c   1.000
_cell.angle_alpha   90.00
_cell.angle_beta   90.00
_cell.angle_gamma   90.00
#
_symmetry.space_group_name_H-M   'P 1'
#
loop_
_entity.id
_entity.type
_entity.pdbx_description
1 polymer ?
#
loop_
_entity_poly.entity_id
_entity_poly.type
_entity_poly.pdbx_seq_one_letter_code
_entity_poly.pdbx_strand_id
1 'polypeptide(L)'
;MSHPNSPHVTSKYLSNFQGKTVRVIGKVGQKQGTSVLLYTTDNGQIWVDRSKNLQKDYTSPIVEILGTYQNNSLTEIEFLDLSENFDFELYNQMVDLSYQLKDIFF
;
A
#
# COMPACT_ATOMS: atom_id res chain seq x y z
N MET A 1 -12.32 -3.61 -9.20
CA MET A 1 -13.10 -2.72 -10.13
C MET A 1 -12.21 -1.53 -10.46
N SER A 2 -12.58 -0.56 -11.29
CA SER A 2 -11.79 0.68 -11.33
C SER A 2 -12.03 1.48 -10.04
N HIS A 3 -10.94 1.82 -9.34
CA HIS A 3 -10.96 2.67 -8.15
C HIS A 3 -10.31 4.01 -8.52
N PRO A 4 -11.04 4.94 -9.18
CA PRO A 4 -10.43 6.14 -9.77
C PRO A 4 -9.81 7.08 -8.73
N ASN A 5 -10.33 7.08 -7.49
CA ASN A 5 -9.85 7.94 -6.41
C ASN A 5 -9.20 7.10 -5.30
N SER A 6 -8.07 6.44 -5.61
CA SER A 6 -7.24 5.75 -4.62
C SER A 6 -5.77 6.13 -4.84
N PRO A 7 -5.27 7.19 -4.17
CA PRO A 7 -3.94 7.71 -4.41
C PRO A 7 -2.87 6.73 -3.96
N HIS A 8 -1.70 6.81 -4.59
CA HIS A 8 -0.52 6.06 -4.19
C HIS A 8 0.14 6.74 -2.99
N VAL A 9 0.37 5.98 -1.91
CA VAL A 9 0.84 6.52 -0.63
C VAL A 9 1.91 5.63 -0.01
N THR A 10 2.84 6.24 0.72
CA THR A 10 3.84 5.56 1.56
C THR A 10 3.56 5.83 3.05
N SER A 11 4.28 5.17 3.96
CA SER A 11 4.04 5.30 5.41
C SER A 11 4.08 6.75 5.92
N LYS A 12 5.00 7.54 5.36
CA LYS A 12 5.17 8.98 5.57
C LYS A 12 3.90 9.80 5.39
N TYR A 13 3.02 9.39 4.47
CA TYR A 13 1.81 10.15 4.10
C TYR A 13 0.50 9.54 4.63
N LEU A 14 0.50 8.27 5.03
CA LEU A 14 -0.69 7.49 5.39
C LEU A 14 -1.59 8.17 6.43
N SER A 15 -1.01 8.85 7.43
CA SER A 15 -1.76 9.58 8.47
C SER A 15 -2.78 10.60 7.94
N ASN A 16 -2.57 11.15 6.74
CA ASN A 16 -3.48 12.09 6.07
C ASN A 16 -4.72 11.42 5.43
N PHE A 17 -4.78 10.08 5.44
CA PHE A 17 -5.78 9.26 4.75
C PHE A 17 -6.64 8.41 5.67
N GLN A 18 -6.79 8.79 6.96
CA GLN A 18 -7.69 8.12 7.89
C GLN A 18 -9.12 8.03 7.31
N GLY A 19 -9.66 6.81 7.28
CA GLY A 19 -10.97 6.49 6.70
C GLY A 19 -11.03 6.51 5.17
N LYS A 20 -9.90 6.68 4.47
CA LYS A 20 -9.84 6.74 2.99
C LYS A 20 -9.20 5.48 2.40
N THR A 21 -9.58 5.20 1.16
CA THR A 21 -9.01 4.12 0.35
C THR A 21 -7.77 4.61 -0.39
N VAL A 22 -6.68 3.85 -0.31
CA VAL A 22 -5.33 4.20 -0.81
C VAL A 22 -4.62 2.98 -1.40
N ARG A 23 -3.64 3.22 -2.29
CA ARG A 23 -2.77 2.18 -2.86
C ARG A 23 -1.38 2.28 -2.23
N VAL A 24 -0.91 1.20 -1.60
CA VAL A 24 0.40 1.12 -0.92
C VAL A 24 1.21 0.01 -1.55
N ILE A 25 2.43 0.32 -2.03
CA ILE A 25 3.40 -0.69 -2.48
C ILE A 25 4.40 -0.97 -1.36
N GLY A 26 4.74 -2.24 -1.19
CA GLY A 26 5.80 -2.65 -0.28
C GLY A 26 6.18 -4.11 -0.36
N LYS A 27 7.19 -4.47 0.44
CA LYS A 27 7.66 -5.84 0.60
C LYS A 27 6.93 -6.51 1.75
N VAL A 28 6.38 -7.70 1.50
CA VAL A 28 5.68 -8.52 2.49
C VAL A 28 6.70 -9.05 3.52
N GLY A 29 6.40 -8.80 4.79
CA GLY A 29 7.21 -9.17 5.94
C GLY A 29 6.56 -10.25 6.80
N GLN A 30 6.61 -10.04 8.12
CA GLN A 30 6.10 -10.99 9.11
C GLN A 30 4.56 -11.11 9.03
N LYS A 31 4.03 -12.30 9.33
CA LYS A 31 2.58 -12.54 9.46
C LYS A 31 2.20 -12.69 10.94
N GLN A 32 1.10 -12.08 11.37
CA GLN A 32 0.53 -12.22 12.71
C GLN A 32 -0.98 -12.48 12.60
N GLY A 33 -1.40 -13.73 12.81
CA GLY A 33 -2.79 -14.13 12.59
C GLY A 33 -3.21 -13.94 11.13
N THR A 34 -4.20 -13.08 10.89
CA THR A 34 -4.63 -12.68 9.53
C THR A 34 -3.93 -11.41 9.01
N SER A 35 -3.09 -10.77 9.80
CA SER A 35 -2.44 -9.51 9.45
C SER A 35 -1.02 -9.75 8.96
N VAL A 36 -0.53 -8.92 8.06
CA VAL A 36 0.82 -9.00 7.50
C VAL A 36 1.51 -7.64 7.61
N LEU A 37 2.77 -7.64 7.99
CA LEU A 37 3.59 -6.43 8.03
C LEU A 37 4.07 -6.13 6.61
N LEU A 38 3.80 -4.94 6.10
CA LEU A 38 4.25 -4.47 4.79
C LEU A 38 5.33 -3.41 5.00
N TYR A 39 6.55 -3.66 4.51
CA TYR A 39 7.62 -2.67 4.48
C TYR A 39 7.46 -1.79 3.24
N THR A 40 7.09 -0.53 3.44
CA THR A 40 6.74 0.40 2.35
C THR A 40 7.99 0.95 1.65
N THR A 41 7.82 1.50 0.45
CA THR A 41 8.95 1.96 -0.39
C THR A 41 9.77 3.12 0.20
N ASP A 42 9.26 3.80 1.23
CA ASP A 42 9.96 4.81 2.03
C ASP A 42 10.75 4.21 3.22
N ASN A 43 10.91 2.89 3.26
CA ASN A 43 11.49 2.10 4.37
C ASN A 43 10.69 2.12 5.68
N GLY A 44 9.47 2.67 5.67
CA GLY A 44 8.54 2.54 6.77
C GLY A 44 7.84 1.18 6.79
N GLN A 45 6.84 1.06 7.66
CA GLN A 45 6.06 -0.17 7.80
C GLN A 45 4.60 0.12 8.15
N ILE A 46 3.71 -0.77 7.71
CA ILE A 46 2.29 -0.77 8.09
C ILE A 46 1.77 -2.20 8.24
N TRP A 47 0.86 -2.42 9.20
CA TRP A 47 0.11 -3.68 9.29
C TRP A 47 -1.06 -3.65 8.30
N VAL A 48 -1.14 -4.68 7.46
CA VAL A 48 -2.22 -4.91 6.52
C VAL A 48 -3.08 -6.07 7.04
N ASP A 49 -4.34 -5.79 7.34
CA ASP A 49 -5.32 -6.81 7.70
C ASP A 49 -5.85 -7.46 6.42
N ARG A 50 -5.45 -8.73 6.17
CA ARG A 50 -5.83 -9.46 4.95
C ARG A 50 -7.34 -9.66 4.87
N SER A 51 -7.90 -9.47 3.68
CA SER A 51 -9.33 -9.68 3.45
C SER A 51 -9.63 -11.17 3.37
N LYS A 52 -10.41 -11.68 4.33
CA LYS A 52 -10.87 -13.09 4.36
C LYS A 52 -11.71 -13.49 3.15
N ASN A 53 -12.23 -12.51 2.40
CA ASN A 53 -12.99 -12.74 1.17
C ASN A 53 -12.08 -12.98 -0.05
N LEU A 54 -10.81 -12.56 0.03
CA LEU A 54 -9.82 -12.85 -1.01
C LEU A 54 -9.25 -14.26 -0.77
N GLN A 55 -9.74 -15.22 -1.55
CA GLN A 55 -9.28 -16.63 -1.53
C GLN A 55 -7.88 -16.82 -2.16
N LYS A 56 -7.03 -15.78 -2.16
CA LYS A 56 -5.71 -15.77 -2.79
C LYS A 56 -4.64 -15.28 -1.81
N ASP A 57 -3.64 -16.13 -1.58
CA ASP A 57 -2.38 -15.70 -0.98
C ASP A 57 -1.60 -14.79 -1.93
N TYR A 58 -0.65 -14.02 -1.36
CA TYR A 58 0.34 -13.32 -2.18
C TYR A 58 1.30 -14.35 -2.77
N THR A 59 1.58 -14.24 -4.07
CA THR A 59 2.53 -15.11 -4.77
C THR A 59 3.88 -14.45 -4.99
N SER A 60 3.97 -13.13 -4.77
CA SER A 60 5.21 -12.35 -4.78
C SER A 60 5.58 -11.85 -3.37
N PRO A 61 6.87 -11.66 -3.05
CA PRO A 61 7.29 -10.91 -1.87
C PRO A 61 7.03 -9.40 -1.99
N ILE A 62 6.67 -8.87 -3.17
CA ILE A 62 6.38 -7.44 -3.39
C ILE A 62 4.96 -7.31 -3.91
N VAL A 63 4.15 -6.46 -3.27
CA VAL A 63 2.73 -6.30 -3.56
C VAL A 63 2.32 -4.83 -3.59
N GLU A 64 1.37 -4.50 -4.45
CA GLU A 64 0.51 -3.34 -4.26
C GLU A 64 -0.75 -3.78 -3.52
N ILE A 65 -1.09 -3.08 -2.43
CA ILE A 65 -2.35 -3.25 -1.71
C ILE A 65 -3.24 -2.04 -1.97
N LEU A 66 -4.45 -2.26 -2.49
CA LEU A 66 -5.55 -1.32 -2.31
C LEU A 66 -6.21 -1.64 -0.96
N GLY A 67 -6.33 -0.65 -0.10
CA GLY A 67 -7.03 -0.83 1.18
C GLY A 67 -7.54 0.47 1.77
N THR A 68 -8.39 0.35 2.79
CA THR A 68 -8.83 1.50 3.60
C THR A 68 -7.89 1.66 4.78
N TYR A 69 -7.29 2.84 4.93
CA TYR A 69 -6.40 3.12 6.06
C TYR A 69 -7.21 3.63 7.26
N GLN A 70 -7.11 2.95 8.40
CA GLN A 70 -7.80 3.32 9.63
C GLN A 70 -7.05 2.80 10.85
N ASN A 71 -7.01 3.58 11.94
CA ASN A 71 -6.44 3.17 13.24
C ASN A 71 -4.98 2.68 13.15
N ASN A 72 -4.20 3.24 12.22
CA ASN A 72 -2.81 2.88 11.91
C ASN A 72 -2.59 1.51 11.22
N SER A 73 -3.67 0.85 10.77
CA SER A 73 -3.64 -0.34 9.91
C SER A 73 -4.27 -0.06 8.55
N LEU A 74 -4.00 -0.95 7.58
CA LEU A 74 -4.64 -0.95 6.27
C LEU A 74 -5.55 -2.18 6.15
N THR A 75 -6.86 -2.02 6.01
CA THR A 75 -7.75 -3.14 5.69
C THR A 75 -7.74 -3.38 4.18
N GLU A 76 -7.28 -4.56 3.77
CA GLU A 76 -7.16 -4.95 2.36
C GLU A 76 -8.52 -5.01 1.63
N ILE A 77 -8.57 -4.52 0.40
CA ILE A 77 -9.71 -4.61 -0.52
C ILE A 77 -9.36 -5.51 -1.70
N GLU A 78 -8.22 -5.24 -2.35
CA GLU A 78 -7.63 -6.02 -3.45
C GLU A 78 -6.10 -5.87 -3.39
N PHE A 79 -5.37 -6.79 -4.03
CA PHE A 79 -3.92 -6.70 -4.17
C PHE A 79 -3.47 -7.06 -5.58
N LEU A 80 -2.24 -6.65 -5.92
CA LEU A 80 -1.52 -7.06 -7.12
C LEU A 80 -0.11 -7.54 -6.72
N ASP A 81 0.25 -8.76 -7.12
CA ASP A 81 1.62 -9.25 -7.03
C ASP A 81 2.51 -8.51 -8.06
N LEU A 82 3.65 -7.99 -7.61
CA LEU A 82 4.61 -7.25 -8.43
C LEU A 82 5.89 -8.08 -8.65
N SER A 83 6.72 -7.70 -9.63
CA SER A 83 8.01 -8.35 -9.86
C SER A 83 8.99 -8.07 -8.71
N GLU A 84 9.86 -9.04 -8.39
CA GLU A 84 10.94 -8.86 -7.40
C GLU A 84 11.93 -7.74 -7.79
N ASN A 85 12.00 -7.40 -9.09
CA ASN A 85 12.84 -6.32 -9.63
C ASN A 85 12.16 -4.94 -9.59
N PHE A 86 11.12 -4.74 -8.76
CA PHE A 86 10.44 -3.45 -8.64
C PHE A 86 11.35 -2.41 -7.97
N ASP A 87 11.50 -1.24 -8.59
CA ASP A 87 12.34 -0.16 -8.08
C ASP A 87 11.63 0.65 -6.98
N PHE A 88 12.01 0.38 -5.73
CA PHE A 88 11.45 1.04 -4.55
C PHE A 88 11.87 2.52 -4.48
N GLU A 89 13.07 2.86 -4.92
CA GLU A 89 13.58 4.23 -4.82
C GLU A 89 12.88 5.13 -5.83
N LEU A 90 12.83 4.72 -7.11
CA LEU A 90 12.15 5.45 -8.17
C LEU A 90 10.65 5.61 -7.88
N TYR A 91 10.01 4.56 -7.38
CA TYR A 91 8.60 4.65 -6.98
C TYR A 91 8.39 5.59 -5.79
N ASN A 92 9.25 5.56 -4.77
CA ASN A 92 9.16 6.51 -3.67
C ASN A 92 9.35 7.96 -4.14
N GLN A 93 10.30 8.22 -5.04
CA GLN A 93 10.51 9.55 -5.64
C GLN A 93 9.26 10.02 -6.42
N MET A 94 8.60 9.12 -7.17
CA MET A 94 7.34 9.41 -7.86
C MET A 94 6.22 9.77 -6.88
N VAL A 95 6.07 9.00 -5.78
CA VAL A 95 5.08 9.31 -4.75
C VAL A 95 5.40 10.67 -4.12
N ASP A 96 6.64 10.93 -3.70
CA ASP A 96 7.05 12.22 -3.13
C ASP A 96 6.75 13.40 -4.07
N LEU A 97 6.98 13.25 -5.38
CA LEU A 97 6.64 14.25 -6.39
C LEU A 97 5.12 14.50 -6.50
N SER A 98 4.29 13.46 -6.40
CA SER A 98 2.83 13.61 -6.44
C SER A 98 2.28 14.48 -5.30
N TYR A 99 2.91 14.42 -4.10
CA TYR A 99 2.56 15.28 -2.96
C TYR A 99 3.08 16.71 -3.08
N GLN A 100 4.09 16.95 -3.93
CA GLN A 100 4.58 18.29 -4.27
C GLN A 100 3.70 18.96 -5.34
N LEU A 101 3.21 18.17 -6.31
CA LEU A 101 2.44 18.64 -7.47
C LEU A 101 0.94 18.31 -7.34
N LYS A 102 0.34 18.69 -6.20
CA LYS A 102 -1.03 18.26 -5.84
C LYS A 102 -2.07 18.56 -6.92
N ASP A 103 -2.02 19.74 -7.52
CA ASP A 103 -2.97 20.19 -8.57
C ASP A 103 -2.98 19.32 -9.84
N ILE A 104 -2.02 18.38 -9.98
CA ILE A 104 -1.91 17.40 -11.08
C ILE A 104 -2.36 16.00 -10.65
N PHE A 105 -2.18 15.64 -9.38
CA PHE A 105 -2.28 14.26 -8.88
C PHE A 105 -3.43 14.00 -7.89
N PHE A 106 -4.11 15.04 -7.38
CA PHE A 106 -5.14 14.96 -6.34
C PHE A 106 -6.34 15.88 -6.60
#